data_AF-A0A954H2R2-F1
#
_entry.id   AF-A0A954H2R2-F1
#
_cell.length_a   1.000
_cell.length_b   1.000
_cell.length_c   1.000
_cell.angle_alpha   90.00
_cell.angle_beta   90.00
_cell.angle_gamma   90.00
#
_symmetry.space_group_name_H-M   'P 1'
#
loop_
_entity.id
_entity.type
_entity.pdbx_description
1 polymer ?
#
loop_
_entity_poly.entity_id
_entity_poly.type
_entity_poly.pdbx_seq_one_letter_code
_entity_poly.pdbx_strand_id
1 'polypeptide(L)'
;MPYSRVLQLWQHSDAFVEVFVRSLQESPFEAFRWETPPISLESRSCNFEFVLINAPEFVQRKIDSVSFADHFNSAGSGAEAIAFRNLRGDARLVVPAPLVHVDAYGHLASFLRKAAKDQIRELWRCVGR
;
A
#
# COMPACT_ATOMS: atom_id res chain seq x y z
N MET A 1 -15.79 -12.73 -0.44
CA MET A 1 -15.97 -11.72 0.64
C MET A 1 -16.17 -10.38 -0.03
N PRO A 2 -17.19 -9.57 0.32
CA PRO A 2 -17.45 -8.30 -0.35
C PRO A 2 -16.37 -7.24 -0.15
N TYR A 3 -16.20 -6.32 -1.10
CA TYR A 3 -15.29 -5.17 -0.97
C TYR A 3 -15.50 -4.40 0.33
N SER A 4 -16.76 -4.08 0.68
CA SER A 4 -17.04 -3.33 1.92
C SER A 4 -16.54 -4.04 3.17
N ARG A 5 -16.55 -5.38 3.18
CA ARG A 5 -16.03 -6.16 4.31
C ARG A 5 -14.50 -6.19 4.32
N VAL A 6 -13.87 -6.30 3.15
CA VAL A 6 -12.40 -6.25 3.04
C VAL A 6 -11.86 -4.90 3.49
N LEU A 7 -12.48 -3.79 3.07
CA LEU A 7 -12.12 -2.44 3.53
C LEU A 7 -12.18 -2.31 5.06
N GLN A 8 -13.27 -2.79 5.69
CA GLN A 8 -13.39 -2.82 7.15
C GLN A 8 -12.31 -3.67 7.82
N LEU A 9 -11.97 -4.83 7.24
CA LEU A 9 -10.97 -5.72 7.81
C LEU A 9 -9.56 -5.16 7.68
N TRP A 10 -9.22 -4.49 6.58
CA TRP A 10 -7.95 -3.75 6.48
C TRP A 10 -7.84 -2.65 7.53
N GLN A 11 -8.94 -1.96 7.86
CA GLN A 11 -8.93 -0.91 8.87
C GLN A 11 -8.83 -1.43 10.32
N HIS A 12 -9.36 -2.62 10.61
CA HIS A 12 -9.62 -3.02 11.99
C HIS A 12 -9.14 -4.43 12.38
N SER A 13 -8.53 -5.19 11.48
CA SER A 13 -8.10 -6.57 11.75
C SER A 13 -6.66 -6.81 11.32
N ASP A 14 -5.74 -6.73 12.28
CA ASP A 14 -4.32 -7.02 12.05
C ASP A 14 -4.09 -8.45 11.57
N ALA A 15 -4.90 -9.40 12.05
CA ALA A 15 -4.87 -10.80 11.60
C ALA A 15 -5.25 -10.93 10.12
N PHE A 16 -6.28 -10.20 9.66
CA PHE A 16 -6.65 -10.21 8.25
C PHE A 16 -5.57 -9.57 7.38
N VAL A 17 -5.03 -8.43 7.81
CA VAL A 17 -3.93 -7.77 7.09
C VAL A 17 -2.72 -8.70 6.98
N GLU A 18 -2.37 -9.42 8.04
CA GLU A 18 -1.25 -10.36 8.02
C GLU A 18 -1.46 -11.50 7.01
N VAL A 19 -2.64 -12.13 6.99
CA VAL A 19 -2.96 -13.19 6.02
C VAL A 19 -2.98 -12.65 4.59
N PHE A 20 -3.59 -11.49 4.39
CA PHE A 20 -3.68 -10.86 3.07
C PHE A 20 -2.30 -10.45 2.54
N VAL A 21 -1.49 -9.77 3.34
CA VAL A 21 -0.13 -9.36 2.97
C VAL A 21 0.75 -10.57 2.67
N ARG A 22 0.62 -11.64 3.45
CA ARG A 22 1.37 -12.87 3.19
C ARG A 22 1.12 -13.41 1.78
N SER A 23 -0.13 -13.38 1.31
CA SER A 23 -0.46 -13.80 -0.07
C SER A 23 0.24 -12.93 -1.13
N LEU A 24 0.48 -11.65 -0.86
CA LEU A 24 1.21 -10.75 -1.75
C LEU A 24 2.73 -10.98 -1.67
N GLN A 25 3.26 -11.20 -0.48
CA GLN A 25 4.69 -11.47 -0.25
C GLN A 25 5.13 -12.77 -0.93
N GLU A 26 4.28 -13.80 -0.89
CA GLU A 26 4.49 -15.13 -1.50
C GLU A 26 4.34 -15.13 -3.03
N SER A 27 3.96 -14.00 -3.64
CA SER A 27 3.96 -13.86 -5.11
C SER A 27 5.35 -14.16 -5.68
N PRO A 28 5.45 -14.93 -6.79
CA PRO A 28 6.73 -15.22 -7.43
C PRO A 28 7.34 -14.01 -8.16
N PHE A 29 6.58 -12.92 -8.34
CA PHE A 29 7.07 -11.73 -9.01
C PHE A 29 8.02 -10.96 -8.10
N GLU A 30 9.22 -10.66 -8.61
CA GLU A 30 10.19 -9.86 -7.89
C GLU A 30 9.63 -8.47 -7.56
N ALA A 31 8.94 -7.86 -8.54
CA ALA A 31 8.17 -6.64 -8.37
C ALA A 31 6.84 -6.72 -9.13
N PHE A 32 5.81 -6.06 -8.59
CA PHE A 32 4.47 -6.10 -9.18
C PHE A 32 3.69 -4.82 -8.90
N ARG A 33 2.67 -4.60 -9.75
CA ARG A 33 1.54 -3.72 -9.46
C ARG A 33 0.44 -4.53 -8.83
N TRP A 34 -0.26 -3.92 -7.88
CA TRP A 34 -1.48 -4.46 -7.31
C TRP A 34 -2.63 -3.56 -7.74
N GLU A 35 -3.63 -4.14 -8.40
CA GLU A 35 -4.77 -3.42 -8.94
C GLU A 35 -6.07 -4.12 -8.58
N THR A 36 -7.08 -3.33 -8.25
CA THR A 36 -8.47 -3.79 -8.15
C THR A 36 -9.28 -3.19 -9.29
N PRO A 37 -10.37 -3.85 -9.72
CA PRO A 37 -11.41 -3.17 -10.48
C PRO A 37 -11.83 -1.85 -9.83
N PRO A 38 -12.32 -0.87 -10.60
CA PRO A 38 -12.95 0.32 -10.04
C PRO A 38 -14.10 -0.05 -9.11
N ILE A 39 -14.08 0.48 -7.89
CA ILE A 39 -15.12 0.25 -6.89
C ILE A 39 -15.97 1.52 -6.78
N SER A 40 -17.28 1.36 -6.78
CA SER A 40 -18.26 2.40 -6.52
C SER A 40 -19.16 2.01 -5.33
N LEU A 41 -20.07 2.89 -4.95
CA LEU A 41 -21.08 2.55 -3.93
C LEU A 41 -21.97 1.40 -4.38
N GLU A 42 -22.22 1.23 -5.68
CA GLU A 42 -23.00 0.12 -6.22
C GLU A 42 -22.21 -1.20 -6.21
N SER A 43 -20.90 -1.17 -6.51
CA SER A 43 -20.09 -2.40 -6.57
C SER A 43 -19.46 -2.83 -5.25
N ARG A 44 -19.68 -2.09 -4.15
CA ARG A 44 -19.12 -2.43 -2.82
C ARG A 44 -19.57 -3.80 -2.26
N SER A 45 -20.71 -4.31 -2.72
CA SER A 45 -21.23 -5.63 -2.36
C SER A 45 -20.69 -6.76 -3.23
N CYS A 46 -20.02 -6.44 -4.35
CA CYS A 46 -19.35 -7.43 -5.17
C CYS A 46 -18.20 -8.07 -4.39
N ASN A 47 -17.87 -9.30 -4.76
CA ASN A 47 -16.72 -9.99 -4.17
C ASN A 47 -15.45 -9.23 -4.48
N PHE A 48 -14.60 -9.11 -3.46
CA PHE A 48 -13.26 -8.55 -3.58
C PHE A 48 -12.42 -9.39 -4.53
N GLU A 49 -11.86 -8.73 -5.53
CA GLU A 49 -10.87 -9.28 -6.45
C GLU A 49 -9.74 -8.28 -6.70
N PHE A 50 -8.57 -8.80 -7.05
CA PHE A 50 -7.40 -8.02 -7.43
C PHE A 50 -6.53 -8.82 -8.38
N VAL A 51 -5.65 -8.13 -9.10
CA VAL A 51 -4.62 -8.75 -9.94
C VAL A 51 -3.24 -8.28 -9.51
N LEU A 52 -2.26 -9.17 -9.69
CA LEU A 52 -0.84 -8.82 -9.63
C LEU A 52 -0.30 -8.79 -11.06
N ILE A 53 0.20 -7.64 -11.47
CA ILE A 53 0.83 -7.47 -12.79
C ILE A 53 2.34 -7.46 -12.56
N ASN A 54 3.03 -8.45 -13.13
CA ASN A 54 4.48 -8.54 -13.05
C ASN A 54 5.13 -7.28 -13.64
N ALA A 55 6.02 -6.65 -12.89
CA ALA A 55 6.65 -5.38 -13.25
C ALA A 55 8.16 -5.42 -12.90
N PRO A 56 8.95 -6.34 -13.48
CA PRO A 56 10.36 -6.53 -13.13
C PRO A 56 11.21 -5.28 -13.37
N GLU A 57 10.77 -4.38 -14.27
CA GLU A 57 11.44 -3.12 -14.53
C GLU A 57 11.46 -2.18 -13.30
N PHE A 58 10.68 -2.46 -12.26
CA PHE A 58 10.69 -1.70 -11.01
C PHE A 58 11.93 -1.95 -10.16
N VAL A 59 12.54 -3.12 -10.29
CA VAL A 59 13.72 -3.51 -9.50
C VAL A 59 14.89 -2.57 -9.75
N GLN A 60 15.04 -2.09 -10.99
CA GLN A 60 16.13 -1.21 -11.42
C GLN A 60 15.79 0.28 -11.30
N ARG A 61 14.59 0.64 -10.82
CA ARG A 61 14.20 2.05 -10.73
C ARG A 61 14.96 2.75 -9.62
N LYS A 62 15.49 3.93 -9.95
CA LYS A 62 16.05 4.83 -8.95
C LYS A 62 14.93 5.30 -8.02
N ILE A 63 15.17 5.17 -6.72
CA ILE A 63 14.22 5.57 -5.69
C ILE A 63 14.29 7.08 -5.52
N ASP A 64 13.12 7.72 -5.53
CA ASP A 64 12.97 9.16 -5.33
C ASP A 64 12.56 9.43 -3.87
N SER A 65 13.48 10.01 -3.11
CA SER A 65 13.25 10.41 -1.71
C SER A 65 12.78 11.86 -1.56
N VAL A 66 12.69 12.62 -2.64
CA VAL A 66 12.47 14.07 -2.61
C VAL A 66 11.01 14.43 -2.83
N SER A 67 10.33 13.79 -3.80
CA SER A 67 8.99 14.19 -4.23
C SER A 67 7.94 14.29 -3.11
N PHE A 68 8.08 13.48 -2.04
CA PHE A 68 7.16 13.48 -0.90
C PHE A 68 7.79 13.95 0.42
N ALA A 69 9.00 14.52 0.39
CA ALA A 69 9.74 14.93 1.59
C ALA A 69 8.94 15.88 2.49
N ASP A 70 8.31 16.90 1.90
CA ASP A 70 7.51 17.88 2.65
C ASP A 70 6.27 17.25 3.30
N HIS A 71 5.67 16.24 2.66
CA HIS A 71 4.56 15.49 3.24
C HIS A 71 4.99 14.65 4.44
N PHE A 72 6.17 14.01 4.37
CA PHE A 72 6.72 13.27 5.50
C PHE A 72 7.09 14.20 6.66
N ASN A 73 7.73 15.33 6.38
CA ASN A 73 8.08 16.33 7.40
C ASN A 73 6.84 16.88 8.11
N SER A 74 5.75 17.12 7.37
CA SER A 74 4.50 17.64 7.93
C SER A 74 3.75 16.62 8.79
N ALA A 75 3.92 15.32 8.53
CA ALA A 75 3.26 14.25 9.29
C ALA A 75 3.88 14.02 10.69
N GLY A 76 5.11 14.51 10.90
CA GLY A 76 5.82 14.40 12.17
C GLY A 76 6.56 13.07 12.36
N SER A 77 7.50 13.08 13.31
CA SER A 77 8.34 11.93 13.66
C SER A 77 7.49 10.82 14.28
N GLY A 78 7.31 9.71 13.55
CA GLY A 78 6.56 8.54 14.03
C GLY A 78 5.38 8.10 13.13
N ALA A 79 5.12 8.82 12.03
CA ALA A 79 4.17 8.35 11.03
C ALA A 79 4.70 7.09 10.32
N GLU A 80 3.92 6.01 10.32
CA GLU A 80 4.24 4.75 9.65
C GLU A 80 3.85 4.78 8.16
N ALA A 81 2.70 5.37 7.87
CA ALA A 81 2.19 5.67 6.55
C ALA A 81 1.45 7.00 6.58
N ILE A 82 1.40 7.68 5.44
CA ILE A 82 0.70 8.95 5.29
C ILE A 82 -0.27 8.90 4.13
N ALA A 83 -1.32 9.70 4.20
CA ALA A 83 -2.27 9.85 3.12
C ALA A 83 -2.56 11.32 2.84
N PHE A 84 -2.41 11.72 1.58
CA PHE A 84 -2.58 13.10 1.13
C PHE A 84 -3.15 13.14 -0.28
N ARG A 85 -3.68 14.28 -0.71
CA ARG A 85 -4.18 14.44 -2.08
C ARG A 85 -3.01 14.55 -3.07
N ASN A 86 -3.17 13.97 -4.26
CA ASN A 86 -2.21 14.20 -5.35
C ASN A 86 -2.21 15.69 -5.78
N LEU A 87 -1.28 16.08 -6.66
CA LEU A 87 -1.12 17.47 -7.11
C LEU A 87 -2.40 18.10 -7.69
N ARG A 88 -3.22 17.30 -8.39
CA ARG A 88 -4.49 17.76 -8.97
C ARG A 88 -5.65 17.80 -7.97
N GLY A 89 -5.50 17.16 -6.80
CA GLY A 89 -6.54 17.07 -5.79
C GLY A 89 -7.62 16.02 -6.06
N ASP A 90 -7.51 15.25 -7.15
CA ASP A 90 -8.53 14.30 -7.62
C ASP A 90 -8.28 12.85 -7.19
N ALA A 91 -7.12 12.56 -6.59
CA ALA A 91 -6.82 11.27 -5.98
C ALA A 91 -6.21 11.43 -4.59
N ARG A 92 -6.47 10.45 -3.74
CA ARG A 92 -5.80 10.29 -2.43
C ARG A 92 -4.66 9.29 -2.59
N LEU A 93 -3.43 9.76 -2.40
CA LEU A 93 -2.24 8.94 -2.35
C LEU A 93 -2.06 8.40 -0.94
N VAL A 94 -1.72 7.12 -0.83
CA VAL A 94 -1.35 6.46 0.42
C VAL A 94 0.05 5.91 0.23
N VAL A 95 1.00 6.38 1.04
CA VAL A 95 2.43 6.04 0.88
C VAL A 95 3.05 5.68 2.24
N PRO A 96 3.96 4.69 2.29
CA PRO A 96 4.70 4.38 3.51
C PRO A 96 5.71 5.49 3.81
N ALA A 97 5.92 5.79 5.08
CA ALA A 97 6.99 6.70 5.51
C ALA A 97 8.38 6.05 5.35
N PRO A 98 9.44 6.81 5.08
CA PRO A 98 10.79 6.26 4.91
C PRO A 98 11.46 5.96 6.27
N LEU A 99 11.07 4.87 6.93
CA LEU A 99 11.53 4.48 8.27
C LEU A 99 12.73 3.51 8.29
N VAL A 100 12.91 2.72 7.23
CA VAL A 100 14.03 1.79 7.07
C VAL A 100 14.91 2.15 5.86
N HIS A 101 15.83 1.26 5.48
CA HIS A 101 16.68 1.48 4.30
C HIS A 101 15.85 1.77 3.04
N VAL A 102 16.34 2.69 2.22
CA VAL A 102 15.62 3.23 1.05
C VAL A 102 15.12 2.15 0.09
N ASP A 103 15.85 1.03 -0.04
CA ASP A 103 15.52 -0.10 -0.92
C ASP A 103 14.16 -0.75 -0.62
N ALA A 104 13.61 -0.56 0.57
CA ALA A 104 12.26 -1.02 0.90
C ALA A 104 11.18 -0.23 0.13
N TYR A 105 11.45 1.01 -0.28
CA TYR A 105 10.44 1.95 -0.76
C TYR A 105 10.41 2.12 -2.28
N GLY A 106 11.17 1.31 -3.03
CA GLY A 106 11.19 1.37 -4.50
C GLY A 106 9.90 0.86 -5.17
N HIS A 107 9.24 -0.14 -4.56
CA HIS A 107 7.98 -0.69 -5.04
C HIS A 107 7.26 -1.50 -3.96
N LEU A 108 5.95 -1.76 -4.18
CA LEU A 108 5.09 -2.45 -3.20
C LEU A 108 5.65 -3.81 -2.77
N ALA A 109 6.13 -4.66 -3.70
CA ALA A 109 6.66 -5.96 -3.34
C ALA A 109 7.92 -5.88 -2.43
N SER A 110 8.82 -4.91 -2.66
CA SER A 110 9.99 -4.69 -1.81
C SER A 110 9.56 -4.21 -0.43
N PHE A 111 8.62 -3.26 -0.40
CA PHE A 111 8.06 -2.74 0.85
C PHE A 111 7.46 -3.85 1.69
N LEU A 112 6.55 -4.65 1.10
CA LEU A 112 5.88 -5.72 1.82
C LEU A 112 6.86 -6.78 2.34
N ARG A 113 7.98 -7.05 1.64
CA ARG A 113 8.95 -8.07 2.07
C ARG A 113 10.00 -7.55 3.06
N LYS A 114 10.24 -6.24 3.16
CA LYS A 114 11.35 -5.66 3.94
C LYS A 114 10.91 -4.74 5.09
N ALA A 115 9.71 -4.15 5.03
CA ALA A 115 9.24 -3.22 6.04
C ALA A 115 8.78 -3.92 7.33
N ALA A 116 8.73 -3.17 8.43
CA ALA A 116 8.19 -3.65 9.69
C ALA A 116 6.70 -4.00 9.56
N LYS A 117 6.24 -5.01 10.31
CA LYS A 117 4.83 -5.46 10.26
C LYS A 117 3.85 -4.34 10.61
N ASP A 118 4.18 -3.51 11.59
CA ASP A 118 3.32 -2.40 12.02
C ASP A 118 3.22 -1.31 10.95
N GLN A 119 4.31 -1.06 10.23
CA GLN A 119 4.31 -0.16 9.08
C GLN A 119 3.37 -0.64 7.97
N ILE A 120 3.47 -1.92 7.63
CA ILE A 120 2.62 -2.53 6.60
C ILE A 120 1.15 -2.49 7.03
N ARG A 121 0.85 -2.75 8.31
CA ARG A 121 -0.50 -2.65 8.87
C ARG A 121 -1.07 -1.25 8.72
N GLU A 122 -0.31 -0.22 9.09
CA GLU A 122 -0.81 1.16 8.98
C GLU A 122 -1.04 1.59 7.53
N LEU A 123 -0.21 1.13 6.58
CA LEU A 123 -0.47 1.35 5.16
C LEU A 123 -1.82 0.78 4.74
N TRP A 124 -2.11 -0.49 5.05
CA TRP A 124 -3.38 -1.12 4.67
C TRP A 124 -4.58 -0.53 5.40
N ARG A 125 -4.41 -0.11 6.66
CA ARG A 125 -5.45 0.67 7.37
C ARG A 125 -5.76 1.97 6.63
N CYS A 126 -4.74 2.67 6.13
CA CYS A 126 -4.93 3.90 5.35
C CYS A 126 -5.62 3.64 3.99
N VAL A 127 -5.29 2.53 3.32
CA VAL A 127 -5.92 2.08 2.06
C VAL A 127 -7.39 1.72 2.27
N GLY A 128 -7.73 1.11 3.42
CA GLY A 128 -9.11 0.72 3.72
C GLY A 128 -10.05 1.88 4.03
N ARG A 129 -9.54 3.07 4.39
CA ARG A 129 -10.30 4.29 4.70
C ARG A 129 -10.84 4.95 3.44
#